data_AF-A0A6P7GGX5-F1
#
_entry.id   AF-A0A6P7GGX5-F1
#
_cell.length_a   1.000
_cell.length_b   1.000
_cell.length_c   1.000
_cell.angle_alpha   90.00
_cell.angle_beta   90.00
_cell.angle_gamma   90.00
#
_symmetry.space_group_name_H-M   'P 1'
#
loop_
_entity.id
_entity.type
_entity.pdbx_description
1 polymer ?
#
loop_
_entity_poly.entity_id
_entity_poly.type
_entity_poly.pdbx_seq_one_letter_code
_entity_poly.pdbx_strand_id
1 'polypeptide(L)'
;MKLQWKRMTKVQEDNFSDYRERKSLIEKDVNRTDRTLDFYAGDNNANLQTLNDILMTYIMFNFDLGYVQGMSDLLSPILMLLDNEVDSFWCFVGFMNKVSRNFDIDQAGMKDQLGNLHTLLAFVNPQLATYLDTHDSGNMFFCFRWLLVWFKRELSQEDVMRFWEVLWTGYPCENFHLLVCVAILDSETTTIFHNNYGFTEILKHVNDLNGKLDMAIMLNKAEGIYYQIKESEHLTDNIRIILGLPILQTQTSYGSHEQSPFEDSTDMSNGTQPCCSVDNVRISPDEVAYEKSINSSFL
;
A
#
# COMPACT_ATOMS: atom_id res chain seq x y z
N MET A 1 -20.83 -9.99 -14.57
CA MET A 1 -20.64 -8.88 -13.61
C MET A 1 -21.01 -7.54 -14.22
N LYS A 2 -20.41 -7.11 -15.34
CA LYS A 2 -20.71 -5.82 -16.01
C LYS A 2 -22.20 -5.49 -16.20
N LEU A 3 -23.02 -6.47 -16.59
CA LEU A 3 -24.47 -6.27 -16.76
C LEU A 3 -25.20 -5.90 -15.46
N GLN A 4 -24.67 -6.23 -14.28
CA GLN A 4 -25.32 -5.94 -13.01
C GLN A 4 -25.41 -4.43 -12.77
N TRP A 5 -24.29 -3.70 -12.94
CA TRP A 5 -24.28 -2.25 -12.80
C TRP A 5 -24.88 -1.53 -14.01
N LYS A 6 -24.67 -2.04 -15.24
CA LYS A 6 -25.26 -1.44 -16.46
C LYS A 6 -26.77 -1.48 -16.51
N ARG A 7 -27.42 -2.42 -15.81
CA ARG A 7 -28.88 -2.53 -15.74
C ARG A 7 -29.49 -1.87 -14.50
N MET A 8 -28.68 -1.19 -13.69
CA MET A 8 -29.19 -0.49 -12.53
C MET A 8 -30.08 0.67 -12.97
N THR A 9 -31.34 0.65 -12.53
CA THR A 9 -32.29 1.74 -12.80
C THR A 9 -31.94 2.96 -11.96
N LYS A 10 -32.42 4.14 -12.39
CA LYS A 10 -32.22 5.38 -11.63
C LYS A 10 -32.75 5.28 -10.19
N VAL A 11 -33.91 4.66 -10.00
CA VAL A 11 -34.50 4.45 -8.66
C VAL A 11 -33.63 3.52 -7.80
N GLN A 12 -33.07 2.46 -8.37
CA GLN A 12 -32.14 1.59 -7.63
C GLN A 12 -30.85 2.34 -7.27
N GLU A 13 -30.29 3.09 -8.23
CA GLU A 13 -29.10 3.90 -8.01
C GLU A 13 -29.34 4.95 -6.91
N ASP A 14 -30.49 5.64 -6.91
CA ASP A 14 -30.86 6.64 -5.90
C ASP A 14 -31.08 6.05 -4.50
N ASN A 15 -31.36 4.76 -4.38
CA ASN A 15 -31.48 4.05 -3.11
C ASN A 15 -30.19 3.32 -2.69
N PHE A 16 -29.09 3.46 -3.45
CA PHE A 16 -27.81 2.82 -3.15
C PHE A 16 -26.68 3.85 -2.95
N SER A 17 -26.56 4.39 -1.74
CA SER A 17 -25.60 5.47 -1.41
C SER A 17 -24.16 5.09 -1.76
N ASP A 18 -23.70 3.94 -1.31
CA ASP A 18 -22.30 3.54 -1.39
C ASP A 18 -21.88 3.32 -2.84
N TYR A 19 -22.76 2.74 -3.65
CA TYR A 19 -22.56 2.62 -5.09
C TYR A 19 -22.44 4.00 -5.76
N ARG A 20 -23.33 4.95 -5.44
CA ARG A 20 -23.29 6.30 -6.04
C ARG A 20 -22.02 7.05 -5.66
N GLU A 21 -21.59 6.94 -4.41
CA GLU A 21 -20.36 7.56 -3.94
C GLU A 21 -19.16 7.01 -4.72
N ARG A 22 -19.02 5.67 -4.79
CA ARG A 22 -17.94 5.01 -5.53
C ARG A 22 -17.97 5.31 -7.02
N LYS A 23 -19.15 5.32 -7.65
CA LYS A 23 -19.33 5.73 -9.05
C LYS A 23 -18.85 7.17 -9.28
N SER A 24 -19.23 8.10 -8.39
CA SER A 24 -18.78 9.50 -8.49
C SER A 24 -17.26 9.64 -8.32
N LEU A 25 -16.63 8.83 -7.46
CA LEU A 25 -15.18 8.79 -7.33
C LEU A 25 -14.50 8.29 -8.61
N ILE A 26 -15.02 7.21 -9.22
CA ILE A 26 -14.53 6.71 -10.52
C ILE A 26 -14.65 7.79 -11.58
N GLU A 27 -15.80 8.44 -11.71
CA GLU A 27 -16.01 9.49 -12.71
C GLU A 27 -15.00 10.65 -12.55
N LYS A 28 -14.72 11.07 -11.31
CA LYS A 28 -13.71 12.10 -11.03
C LYS A 28 -12.31 11.66 -11.44
N ASP A 29 -11.91 10.44 -11.07
CA ASP A 29 -10.56 9.93 -11.32
C ASP A 29 -10.31 9.60 -12.79
N VAL A 30 -11.26 8.97 -13.46
CA VAL A 30 -11.18 8.65 -14.89
C VAL A 30 -11.00 9.93 -15.71
N ASN A 31 -11.77 10.99 -15.41
CA ASN A 31 -11.70 12.24 -16.17
C ASN A 31 -10.32 12.93 -16.13
N ARG A 32 -9.55 12.71 -15.04
CA ARG A 32 -8.19 13.25 -14.86
C ARG A 32 -7.08 12.25 -15.19
N THR A 33 -7.38 11.00 -15.50
CA THR A 33 -6.37 9.95 -15.70
C THR A 33 -5.58 10.19 -16.99
N ASP A 34 -4.27 10.35 -16.84
CA ASP A 34 -3.24 10.30 -17.89
C ASP A 34 -3.59 11.02 -19.21
N ARG A 35 -4.28 12.17 -19.14
CA ARG A 35 -4.79 12.92 -20.31
C ARG A 35 -3.70 13.48 -21.23
N THR A 36 -2.45 13.47 -20.78
CA THR A 36 -1.27 13.83 -21.59
C THR A 36 -0.80 12.69 -22.50
N LEU A 37 -1.27 11.46 -22.28
CA LEU A 37 -0.96 10.31 -23.13
C LEU A 37 -1.98 10.19 -24.26
N ASP A 38 -1.51 9.96 -25.48
CA ASP A 38 -2.36 9.85 -26.68
C ASP A 38 -3.50 8.84 -26.51
N PHE A 39 -3.27 7.77 -25.75
CA PHE A 39 -4.27 6.74 -25.48
C PHE A 39 -5.52 7.28 -24.76
N TYR A 40 -5.37 8.27 -23.87
CA TYR A 40 -6.48 8.89 -23.11
C TYR A 40 -6.75 10.36 -23.49
N ALA A 41 -6.02 10.89 -24.46
CA ALA A 41 -6.14 12.27 -24.92
C ALA A 41 -7.44 12.53 -25.70
N GLY A 42 -7.85 13.79 -25.75
CA GLY A 42 -9.05 14.23 -26.47
C GLY A 42 -10.36 14.08 -25.70
N ASP A 43 -11.40 14.75 -26.21
CA ASP A 43 -12.74 14.71 -25.63
C ASP A 43 -13.49 13.45 -26.04
N ASN A 44 -14.37 12.94 -25.17
CA ASN A 44 -15.18 11.74 -25.41
C ASN A 44 -14.33 10.51 -25.82
N ASN A 45 -13.14 10.36 -25.22
CA ASN A 45 -12.23 9.28 -25.51
C ASN A 45 -12.82 7.91 -25.10
N ALA A 46 -12.87 6.95 -26.02
CA ALA A 46 -13.46 5.62 -25.79
C ALA A 46 -12.66 4.76 -24.79
N ASN A 47 -11.36 5.01 -24.65
CA ASN A 47 -10.51 4.32 -23.68
C ASN A 47 -10.78 4.80 -22.25
N LEU A 48 -11.14 6.08 -22.05
CA LEU A 48 -11.65 6.56 -20.76
C LEU A 48 -12.99 5.88 -20.40
N GLN A 49 -13.86 5.65 -21.39
CA GLN A 49 -15.08 4.88 -21.15
C GLN A 49 -14.78 3.42 -20.78
N THR A 50 -13.78 2.81 -21.43
CA THR A 50 -13.35 1.44 -21.12
C THR A 50 -12.75 1.36 -19.71
N LEU A 51 -11.92 2.33 -19.32
CA LEU A 51 -11.38 2.47 -17.97
C LEU A 51 -12.50 2.56 -16.92
N ASN A 52 -13.50 3.41 -17.18
CA ASN A 52 -14.70 3.53 -16.34
C ASN A 52 -15.44 2.20 -16.22
N ASP A 53 -15.71 1.54 -17.36
CA ASP A 53 -16.47 0.28 -17.42
C ASP A 53 -15.79 -0.84 -16.61
N ILE A 54 -14.45 -0.93 -16.65
CA ILE A 54 -13.67 -1.91 -15.88
C ILE A 54 -13.77 -1.61 -14.37
N LEU A 55 -13.56 -0.36 -13.95
CA LEU A 55 -13.63 0.04 -12.54
C LEU A 55 -15.04 -0.16 -11.97
N MET A 56 -16.08 0.19 -12.73
CA MET A 56 -17.47 -0.07 -12.35
C MET A 56 -17.78 -1.57 -12.25
N THR A 57 -17.17 -2.38 -13.13
CA THR A 57 -17.29 -3.83 -13.05
C THR A 57 -16.54 -4.40 -11.84
N TYR A 58 -15.41 -3.80 -11.46
CA TYR A 58 -14.66 -4.18 -10.26
C TYR A 58 -15.44 -3.93 -8.97
N ILE A 59 -16.19 -2.82 -8.87
CA ILE A 59 -17.11 -2.59 -7.73
C ILE A 59 -18.07 -3.77 -7.56
N MET A 60 -18.59 -4.33 -8.66
CA MET A 60 -19.50 -5.48 -8.58
C MET A 60 -18.78 -6.79 -8.24
N PHE A 61 -17.49 -6.89 -8.55
CA PHE A 61 -16.67 -8.06 -8.23
C PHE A 61 -16.27 -8.08 -6.76
N ASN A 62 -15.79 -6.96 -6.23
CA ASN A 62 -15.45 -6.78 -4.83
C ASN A 62 -16.22 -5.58 -4.27
N PHE A 63 -17.44 -5.85 -3.81
CA PHE A 63 -18.33 -4.80 -3.30
C PHE A 63 -17.93 -4.30 -1.92
N ASP A 64 -17.20 -5.09 -1.12
CA ASP A 64 -16.76 -4.63 0.19
C ASP A 64 -15.70 -3.53 0.06
N LEU A 65 -14.71 -3.75 -0.83
CA LEU A 65 -13.72 -2.72 -1.15
C LEU A 65 -14.30 -1.62 -2.04
N GLY A 66 -14.97 -2.00 -3.13
CA GLY A 66 -15.51 -1.08 -4.12
C GLY A 66 -14.43 -0.34 -4.92
N TYR A 67 -14.42 0.98 -4.81
CA TYR A 67 -13.43 1.85 -5.46
C TYR A 67 -12.84 2.84 -4.47
N VAL A 68 -11.53 2.99 -4.52
CA VAL A 68 -10.75 3.96 -3.73
C VAL A 68 -9.85 4.74 -4.68
N GLN A 69 -9.67 6.03 -4.38
CA GLN A 69 -8.87 6.94 -5.21
C GLN A 69 -7.45 6.38 -5.43
N GLY A 70 -6.98 6.43 -6.67
CA GLY A 70 -5.68 5.86 -7.08
C GLY A 70 -5.79 4.47 -7.74
N MET A 71 -6.92 3.76 -7.61
CA MET A 71 -7.12 2.51 -8.34
C MET A 71 -7.14 2.70 -9.86
N SER A 72 -7.58 3.86 -10.37
CA SER A 72 -7.48 4.20 -11.79
C SER A 72 -6.02 4.28 -12.27
N ASP A 73 -5.09 4.72 -11.42
CA ASP A 73 -3.66 4.79 -11.74
C ASP A 73 -3.04 3.40 -11.86
N LEU A 74 -3.53 2.45 -11.07
CA LEU A 74 -3.13 1.04 -11.18
C LEU A 74 -3.64 0.38 -12.45
N LEU A 75 -4.89 0.68 -12.84
CA LEU A 75 -5.51 0.10 -14.03
C LEU A 75 -4.98 0.71 -15.34
N SER A 76 -4.67 2.01 -15.35
CA SER A 76 -4.34 2.76 -16.57
C SER A 76 -3.23 2.09 -17.42
N PRO A 77 -2.06 1.70 -16.86
CA PRO A 77 -1.01 1.03 -17.63
C PRO A 77 -1.41 -0.36 -18.16
N ILE A 78 -2.20 -1.09 -17.39
CA ILE A 78 -2.70 -2.42 -17.79
C ILE A 78 -3.63 -2.31 -18.99
N LEU A 79 -4.55 -1.33 -18.98
CA LEU A 79 -5.45 -1.10 -20.09
C LEU A 79 -4.69 -0.62 -21.35
N MET A 80 -3.72 0.27 -21.18
CA MET A 80 -2.88 0.73 -22.28
C MET A 80 -2.06 -0.40 -22.92
N LEU A 81 -1.56 -1.34 -22.13
CA LEU A 81 -0.78 -2.48 -22.64
C LEU A 81 -1.64 -3.47 -23.42
N LEU A 82 -2.78 -3.85 -22.83
CA LEU A 82 -3.59 -4.96 -23.34
C LEU A 82 -4.60 -4.53 -24.40
N ASP A 83 -5.04 -3.27 -24.37
CA ASP A 83 -6.06 -2.71 -25.25
C ASP A 83 -7.31 -3.61 -25.39
N ASN A 84 -7.67 -4.28 -24.29
CA ASN A 84 -8.76 -5.24 -24.23
C ASN A 84 -9.45 -5.18 -22.86
N GLU A 85 -10.75 -4.86 -22.85
CA GLU A 85 -11.49 -4.66 -21.62
C GLU A 85 -11.48 -5.88 -20.68
N VAL A 86 -11.68 -7.09 -21.22
CA VAL A 86 -11.85 -8.30 -20.40
C VAL A 86 -10.52 -8.77 -19.83
N ASP A 87 -9.46 -8.74 -20.65
CA ASP A 87 -8.13 -9.13 -20.22
C ASP A 87 -7.60 -8.11 -19.19
N SER A 88 -7.79 -6.81 -19.44
CA SER A 88 -7.44 -5.76 -18.48
C SER A 88 -8.20 -5.89 -17.17
N PHE A 89 -9.49 -6.26 -17.20
CA PHE A 89 -10.25 -6.51 -15.98
C PHE A 89 -9.63 -7.65 -15.14
N TRP A 90 -9.31 -8.80 -15.74
CA TRP A 90 -8.78 -9.92 -14.99
C TRP A 90 -7.33 -9.70 -14.53
N CYS A 91 -6.50 -9.03 -15.33
CA CYS A 91 -5.18 -8.57 -14.90
C CYS A 91 -5.27 -7.59 -13.72
N PHE A 92 -6.22 -6.65 -13.77
CA PHE A 92 -6.45 -5.70 -12.68
C PHE A 92 -6.94 -6.40 -11.41
N VAL A 93 -7.84 -7.39 -11.51
CA VAL A 93 -8.23 -8.22 -10.36
C VAL A 93 -7.01 -8.92 -9.75
N GLY A 94 -6.14 -9.51 -10.59
CA GLY A 94 -4.89 -10.14 -10.14
C GLY A 94 -3.96 -9.16 -9.43
N PHE A 95 -3.87 -7.92 -9.93
CA PHE A 95 -3.08 -6.87 -9.29
C PHE A 95 -3.70 -6.45 -7.95
N MET A 96 -5.02 -6.20 -7.90
CA MET A 96 -5.72 -5.85 -6.67
C MET A 96 -5.64 -6.95 -5.60
N ASN A 97 -5.53 -8.23 -5.96
CA ASN A 97 -5.28 -9.28 -4.98
C ASN A 97 -3.94 -9.12 -4.24
N LYS A 98 -2.96 -8.42 -4.84
CA LYS A 98 -1.67 -8.11 -4.20
C LYS A 98 -1.72 -6.84 -3.34
N VAL A 99 -2.50 -5.84 -3.74
CA VAL A 99 -2.44 -4.49 -3.16
C VAL A 99 -3.72 -4.04 -2.46
N SER A 100 -4.80 -4.82 -2.48
CA SER A 100 -6.12 -4.44 -1.95
C SER A 100 -6.09 -3.98 -0.50
N ARG A 101 -5.24 -4.58 0.36
CA ARG A 101 -5.06 -4.13 1.75
C ARG A 101 -4.59 -2.67 1.88
N ASN A 102 -3.94 -2.12 0.85
CA ASN A 102 -3.55 -0.70 0.82
C ASN A 102 -4.76 0.24 0.67
N PHE A 103 -5.90 -0.30 0.23
CA PHE A 103 -7.13 0.44 -0.03
C PHE A 103 -8.23 0.14 1.02
N ASP A 104 -7.90 -0.57 2.10
CA ASP A 104 -8.83 -0.79 3.20
C ASP A 104 -9.23 0.54 3.86
N ILE A 105 -10.48 0.63 4.35
CA ILE A 105 -11.04 1.87 4.91
C ILE A 105 -10.23 2.38 6.10
N ASP A 106 -9.70 1.48 6.92
CA ASP A 106 -8.87 1.78 8.10
C ASP A 106 -7.40 2.09 7.76
N GLN A 107 -7.03 1.94 6.48
CA GLN A 107 -5.70 2.10 5.93
C GLN A 107 -4.65 1.19 6.60
N ALA A 108 -5.08 0.04 7.14
CA ALA A 108 -4.19 -0.87 7.87
C ALA A 108 -2.99 -1.30 7.01
N GLY A 109 -3.22 -1.71 5.75
CA GLY A 109 -2.13 -2.13 4.86
C GLY A 109 -1.11 -1.03 4.58
N MET A 110 -1.55 0.23 4.44
CA MET A 110 -0.64 1.37 4.25
C MET A 110 0.17 1.67 5.51
N LYS A 111 -0.47 1.66 6.68
CA LYS A 111 0.22 1.86 7.97
C LYS A 111 1.26 0.76 8.21
N ASP A 112 0.91 -0.49 7.92
CA ASP A 112 1.82 -1.64 8.01
C ASP A 112 3.04 -1.45 7.08
N GLN A 113 2.83 -1.10 5.81
CA GLN A 113 3.92 -0.92 4.85
C GLN A 113 4.84 0.26 5.20
N LEU A 114 4.29 1.38 5.69
CA LEU A 114 5.08 2.54 6.12
C LEU A 114 5.92 2.23 7.37
N GLY A 115 5.37 1.51 8.34
CA GLY A 115 6.11 1.03 9.51
C GLY A 115 7.22 0.05 9.14
N ASN A 116 6.94 -0.87 8.22
CA ASN A 116 7.94 -1.80 7.69
C ASN A 116 9.03 -1.08 6.89
N LEU A 117 8.68 -0.04 6.12
CA LEU A 117 9.64 0.80 5.42
C LEU A 117 10.58 1.50 6.40
N HIS A 118 10.05 2.13 7.46
CA HIS A 118 10.88 2.75 8.50
C HIS A 118 11.81 1.72 9.16
N THR A 119 11.29 0.54 9.50
CA THR A 119 12.07 -0.56 10.09
C THR A 119 13.24 -0.99 9.20
N LEU A 120 12.99 -1.16 7.90
CA LEU A 120 14.03 -1.50 6.92
C LEU A 120 15.05 -0.36 6.78
N LEU A 121 14.59 0.89 6.72
CA LEU A 121 15.46 2.06 6.63
C LEU A 121 16.34 2.21 7.86
N ALA A 122 15.80 2.01 9.07
CA ALA A 122 16.56 2.07 10.32
C ALA A 122 17.67 1.01 10.38
N PHE A 123 17.46 -0.14 9.74
CA PHE A 123 18.49 -1.18 9.63
C PHE A 123 19.57 -0.82 8.59
N VAL A 124 19.18 -0.32 7.43
CA VAL A 124 20.08 -0.04 6.30
C VAL A 124 20.86 1.26 6.50
N ASN A 125 20.16 2.32 6.93
CA ASN A 125 20.69 3.66 7.12
C ASN A 125 20.12 4.26 8.43
N PRO A 126 20.66 3.85 9.60
CA PRO A 126 20.18 4.29 10.91
C PRO A 126 20.32 5.81 11.12
N GLN A 127 21.27 6.46 10.45
CA GLN A 127 21.45 7.90 10.52
C GLN A 127 20.26 8.63 9.89
N LEU A 128 19.84 8.21 8.70
CA LEU A 128 18.68 8.79 8.04
C LEU A 128 17.39 8.51 8.81
N ALA A 129 17.18 7.29 9.32
CA ALA A 129 16.00 6.98 10.12
C ALA A 129 15.91 7.87 11.38
N THR A 130 17.01 8.01 12.13
CA THR A 130 17.07 8.90 13.31
C THR A 130 16.82 10.36 12.94
N TYR A 131 17.36 10.81 11.80
CA TYR A 131 17.09 12.15 11.31
C TYR A 131 15.60 12.35 11.03
N LEU A 132 14.95 11.40 10.33
CA LEU A 132 13.52 11.49 10.04
C LEU A 132 12.68 11.49 11.33
N ASP A 133 13.02 10.67 12.32
CA ASP A 133 12.33 10.63 13.61
C ASP A 133 12.40 11.98 14.34
N THR A 134 13.57 12.63 14.35
CA THR A 134 13.76 13.92 15.01
C THR A 134 13.14 15.11 14.27
N HIS A 135 12.67 14.90 13.03
CA HIS A 135 12.05 15.92 12.17
C HIS A 135 10.57 15.60 11.86
N ASP A 136 9.88 14.89 12.77
CA ASP A 136 8.45 14.50 12.66
C ASP A 136 8.10 13.76 11.36
N SER A 137 9.09 13.08 10.79
CA SER A 137 9.04 12.42 9.49
C SER A 137 9.18 10.89 9.60
N GLY A 138 9.30 10.34 10.82
CA GLY A 138 9.45 8.90 11.07
C GLY A 138 8.24 8.04 10.66
N ASN A 139 7.05 8.64 10.52
CA ASN A 139 5.87 7.93 10.01
C ASN A 139 5.91 7.65 8.50
N MET A 140 6.91 8.18 7.79
CA MET A 140 7.14 7.97 6.36
C MET A 140 6.00 8.43 5.43
N PHE A 141 5.07 9.30 5.87
CA PHE A 141 3.91 9.68 5.04
C PHE A 141 4.26 10.34 3.71
N PHE A 142 5.47 10.90 3.56
CA PHE A 142 5.97 11.39 2.28
C PHE A 142 6.17 10.27 1.23
N CYS A 143 6.25 9.00 1.64
CA CYS A 143 6.27 7.82 0.76
C CYS A 143 4.88 7.23 0.48
N PHE A 144 3.80 7.79 1.04
CA PHE A 144 2.44 7.22 0.92
C PHE A 144 2.03 7.01 -0.54
N ARG A 145 2.25 8.01 -1.40
CA ARG A 145 1.91 7.93 -2.83
C ARG A 145 2.69 6.84 -3.55
N TRP A 146 3.96 6.63 -3.21
CA TRP A 146 4.80 5.60 -3.82
C TRP A 146 4.22 4.21 -3.60
N LEU A 147 3.80 3.92 -2.37
CA LEU A 147 3.29 2.61 -1.97
C LEU A 147 1.84 2.39 -2.40
N LEU A 148 1.00 3.44 -2.38
CA LEU A 148 -0.41 3.29 -2.74
C LEU A 148 -0.60 2.99 -4.23
N VAL A 149 0.13 3.68 -5.11
CA VAL A 149 0.00 3.52 -6.57
C VAL A 149 1.25 2.90 -7.22
N TRP A 150 2.04 2.15 -6.43
CA TRP A 150 3.26 1.46 -6.87
C TRP A 150 4.13 2.31 -7.81
N PHE A 151 4.48 3.50 -7.36
CA PHE A 151 5.35 4.47 -8.04
C PHE A 151 4.85 5.00 -9.39
N LYS A 152 3.61 4.71 -9.82
CA LYS A 152 3.03 5.19 -11.09
C LYS A 152 3.15 6.71 -11.28
N ARG A 153 3.15 7.47 -10.18
CA ARG A 153 3.24 8.93 -10.20
C ARG A 153 4.67 9.46 -10.28
N GLU A 154 5.68 8.63 -10.09
CA GLU A 154 7.09 9.04 -10.07
C GLU A 154 7.85 8.65 -11.34
N LEU A 155 7.28 7.73 -12.12
CA LEU A 155 7.96 7.03 -13.20
C LEU A 155 7.30 7.32 -14.55
N SER A 156 8.10 7.22 -15.60
CA SER A 156 7.59 7.25 -16.98
C SER A 156 6.73 6.01 -17.25
N GLN A 157 5.90 6.06 -18.30
CA GLN A 157 5.07 4.90 -18.68
C GLN A 157 5.92 3.63 -18.89
N GLU A 158 7.04 3.74 -19.60
CA GLU A 158 7.93 2.60 -19.87
C GLU A 158 8.53 2.06 -18.56
N ASP A 159 8.98 2.95 -17.68
CA ASP A 159 9.60 2.56 -16.41
C ASP A 159 8.60 1.90 -15.48
N VAL A 160 7.34 2.37 -15.43
CA VAL A 160 6.27 1.72 -14.66
C VAL A 160 6.07 0.28 -15.12
N MET A 161 5.98 0.05 -16.43
CA MET A 161 5.76 -1.29 -16.97
C MET A 161 6.91 -2.23 -16.58
N ARG A 162 8.16 -1.80 -16.81
CA ARG A 162 9.35 -2.59 -16.46
C ARG A 162 9.45 -2.82 -14.96
N PHE A 163 9.13 -1.81 -14.15
CA PHE A 163 9.17 -1.91 -12.70
C PHE A 163 8.13 -2.91 -12.18
N TRP A 164 6.89 -2.85 -12.65
CA TRP A 164 5.84 -3.79 -12.24
C TRP A 164 6.12 -5.21 -12.69
N GLU A 165 6.68 -5.41 -13.89
CA GLU A 165 7.17 -6.73 -14.34
C GLU A 165 8.13 -7.34 -13.32
N VAL A 166 9.12 -6.57 -12.85
CA VAL A 166 10.08 -7.01 -11.83
C VAL A 166 9.38 -7.33 -10.52
N LEU A 167 8.52 -6.43 -10.01
CA LEU A 167 7.81 -6.66 -8.74
C LEU A 167 6.92 -7.91 -8.80
N TRP A 168 6.25 -8.15 -9.92
CA TRP A 168 5.36 -9.31 -10.08
C TRP A 168 6.10 -10.65 -10.17
N THR A 169 7.42 -10.67 -10.39
CA THR A 169 8.22 -11.90 -10.26
C THR A 169 8.22 -12.44 -8.82
N GLY A 170 8.02 -11.57 -7.81
CA GLY A 170 8.15 -11.92 -6.40
C GLY A 170 9.60 -12.11 -5.94
N TYR A 171 10.58 -11.76 -6.77
CA TYR A 171 12.00 -11.83 -6.43
C TYR A 171 12.59 -10.44 -6.13
N PRO A 172 13.67 -10.37 -5.34
CA PRO A 172 14.29 -11.47 -4.58
C PRO A 172 13.56 -11.77 -3.24
N CYS A 173 12.55 -10.98 -2.88
CA CYS A 173 11.82 -11.10 -1.60
C CYS A 173 10.36 -10.63 -1.72
N GLU A 174 9.54 -10.99 -0.72
CA GLU A 174 8.10 -10.71 -0.70
C GLU A 174 7.76 -9.22 -0.82
N ASN A 175 8.45 -8.36 -0.07
CA ASN A 175 8.22 -6.92 -0.03
C ASN A 175 9.32 -6.11 -0.73
N PHE A 176 9.73 -6.54 -1.94
CA PHE A 176 10.82 -5.90 -2.67
C PHE A 176 10.58 -4.42 -2.99
N HIS A 177 9.31 -4.02 -3.18
CA HIS A 177 8.93 -2.62 -3.35
C HIS A 177 9.34 -1.71 -2.17
N LEU A 178 9.41 -2.24 -0.94
CA LEU A 178 9.92 -1.48 0.21
C LEU A 178 11.43 -1.26 0.13
N LEU A 179 12.19 -2.24 -0.36
CA LEU A 179 13.63 -2.07 -0.58
C LEU A 179 13.94 -1.06 -1.69
N VAL A 180 13.04 -0.92 -2.66
CA VAL A 180 13.13 0.14 -3.68
C VAL A 180 12.90 1.51 -3.03
N CYS A 181 11.93 1.66 -2.13
CA CYS A 181 11.79 2.89 -1.33
C CYS A 181 13.07 3.19 -0.54
N VAL A 182 13.64 2.19 0.15
CA VAL A 182 14.90 2.36 0.91
C VAL A 182 16.05 2.77 0.00
N ALA A 183 16.19 2.16 -1.18
CA ALA A 183 17.23 2.50 -2.15
C ALA A 183 17.15 3.95 -2.64
N ILE A 184 15.92 4.44 -2.89
CA ILE A 184 15.68 5.84 -3.27
C ILE A 184 16.06 6.76 -2.10
N LEU A 185 15.50 6.52 -0.91
CA LEU A 185 15.76 7.36 0.26
C LEU A 185 17.24 7.41 0.64
N ASP A 186 17.93 6.27 0.58
CA ASP A 186 19.36 6.20 0.83
C ASP A 186 20.15 7.07 -0.16
N SER A 187 19.73 7.12 -1.43
CA SER A 187 20.34 7.99 -2.45
C SER A 187 20.14 9.47 -2.18
N GLU A 188 19.03 9.83 -1.54
CA GLU A 188 18.66 11.22 -1.21
C GLU A 188 19.20 11.70 0.15
N THR A 189 19.79 10.81 0.96
CA THR A 189 20.32 11.10 2.31
C THR A 189 21.16 12.38 2.35
N THR A 190 22.12 12.49 1.42
CA THR A 190 23.06 13.63 1.38
C THR A 190 22.32 14.94 1.14
N THR A 191 21.34 14.96 0.23
CA THR A 191 20.54 16.13 -0.09
C THR A 191 19.69 16.55 1.10
N ILE A 192 19.04 15.59 1.77
CA ILE A 192 18.21 15.83 2.95
C ILE A 192 19.03 16.44 4.08
N PHE A 193 20.20 15.88 4.38
CA PHE A 193 21.07 16.36 5.45
C PHE A 193 21.72 17.70 5.14
N HIS A 194 22.28 17.86 3.94
CA HIS A 194 23.01 19.07 3.56
C HIS A 194 22.11 20.31 3.62
N ASN A 195 20.85 20.16 3.21
CA ASN A 195 19.89 21.26 3.21
C ASN A 195 19.09 21.37 4.51
N ASN A 196 19.31 20.45 5.46
CA ASN A 196 18.60 20.37 6.74
C ASN A 196 17.06 20.42 6.58
N TYR A 197 16.53 19.53 5.74
CA TYR A 197 15.10 19.50 5.43
C TYR A 197 14.25 19.03 6.61
N GLY A 198 13.20 19.80 6.94
CA GLY A 198 12.11 19.36 7.81
C GLY A 198 11.05 18.58 7.02
N PHE A 199 9.97 18.18 7.69
CA PHE A 199 8.89 17.38 7.09
C PHE A 199 8.36 17.96 5.76
N THR A 200 8.08 19.27 5.72
CA THR A 200 7.51 19.93 4.53
C THR A 200 8.51 19.91 3.36
N GLU A 201 9.78 20.18 3.64
CA GLU A 201 10.84 20.15 2.64
C GLU A 201 11.13 18.74 2.15
N ILE A 202 11.11 17.73 3.03
CA ILE A 202 11.24 16.31 2.65
C ILE A 202 10.09 15.91 1.73
N LEU A 203 8.86 16.20 2.11
CA LEU A 203 7.68 15.89 1.28
C LEU A 203 7.78 16.56 -0.09
N LYS A 204 8.18 17.84 -0.13
CA LYS A 204 8.38 18.57 -1.39
C LYS A 204 9.49 17.92 -2.22
N HIS A 205 10.64 17.65 -1.62
CA HIS A 205 11.80 17.04 -2.29
C HIS A 205 11.42 15.69 -2.92
N VAL A 206 10.75 14.83 -2.15
CA VAL A 206 10.26 13.52 -2.60
C VAL A 206 9.27 13.66 -3.76
N ASN A 207 8.33 14.60 -3.69
CA ASN A 207 7.41 14.88 -4.79
C ASN A 207 8.14 15.39 -6.05
N ASP A 208 9.22 16.15 -5.88
CA ASP A 208 10.03 16.70 -6.95
C ASP A 208 10.97 15.65 -7.59
N LEU A 209 11.03 14.41 -7.07
CA LEU A 209 11.75 13.29 -7.70
C LEU A 209 11.01 12.71 -8.92
N ASN A 210 9.74 13.08 -9.12
CA ASN A 210 8.96 12.63 -10.26
C ASN A 210 9.71 12.83 -11.59
N GLY A 211 9.86 11.76 -12.36
CA GLY A 211 10.53 11.74 -13.66
C GLY A 211 12.05 11.86 -13.59
N LYS A 212 12.66 11.81 -12.40
CA LYS A 212 14.12 11.91 -12.19
C LYS A 212 14.76 10.61 -11.70
N LEU A 213 13.95 9.59 -11.37
CA LEU A 213 14.43 8.31 -10.88
C LEU A 213 14.94 7.44 -12.03
N ASP A 214 16.21 7.03 -11.96
CA ASP A 214 16.74 5.98 -12.83
C ASP A 214 16.38 4.60 -12.24
N MET A 215 15.38 3.95 -12.82
CA MET A 215 14.87 2.70 -12.29
C MET A 215 15.86 1.55 -12.39
N ALA A 216 16.75 1.53 -13.37
CA ALA A 216 17.78 0.49 -13.44
C ALA A 216 18.75 0.63 -12.26
N ILE A 217 19.18 1.85 -11.94
CA ILE A 217 20.05 2.10 -10.78
C ILE A 217 19.31 1.77 -9.47
N MET A 218 18.04 2.19 -9.33
CA MET A 218 17.27 1.94 -8.10
C MET A 218 17.00 0.45 -7.87
N LEU A 219 16.70 -0.32 -8.92
CA LEU A 219 16.51 -1.77 -8.82
C LEU A 219 17.82 -2.49 -8.43
N ASN A 220 18.94 -2.15 -9.09
CA ASN A 220 20.24 -2.73 -8.75
C ASN A 220 20.64 -2.40 -7.29
N LYS A 221 20.40 -1.17 -6.85
CA LYS A 221 20.67 -0.75 -5.47
C LYS A 221 19.77 -1.48 -4.47
N ALA A 222 18.48 -1.61 -4.75
CA ALA A 222 17.54 -2.34 -3.92
C ALA A 222 17.90 -3.84 -3.80
N GLU A 223 18.30 -4.46 -4.90
CA GLU A 223 18.79 -5.85 -4.90
C GLU A 223 20.09 -5.99 -4.10
N GLY A 224 21.04 -5.04 -4.25
CA GLY A 224 22.25 -5.01 -3.44
C GLY A 224 21.95 -4.89 -1.94
N ILE A 225 21.03 -4.01 -1.57
CA ILE A 225 20.55 -3.85 -0.18
C ILE A 225 19.95 -5.18 0.33
N TYR A 226 19.13 -5.87 -0.46
CA TYR A 226 18.57 -7.17 -0.08
C TYR A 226 19.67 -8.15 0.32
N TYR A 227 20.70 -8.33 -0.51
CA TYR A 227 21.78 -9.27 -0.21
C TYR A 227 22.62 -8.83 1.00
N GLN A 228 22.85 -7.53 1.16
CA GLN A 228 23.54 -7.01 2.35
C GLN A 228 22.76 -7.28 3.64
N ILE A 229 21.44 -7.08 3.63
CA ILE A 229 20.58 -7.39 4.78
C ILE A 229 20.60 -8.89 5.08
N LYS A 230 20.46 -9.72 4.04
CA LYS A 230 20.39 -11.18 4.16
C LYS A 230 21.64 -11.79 4.79
N GLU A 231 22.81 -11.27 4.45
CA GLU A 231 24.11 -11.74 4.96
C GLU A 231 24.50 -11.08 6.30
N SER A 232 23.69 -10.19 6.85
CA SER A 232 23.99 -9.50 8.11
C SER A 232 23.88 -10.45 9.32
N GLU A 233 24.91 -10.45 10.16
CA GLU A 233 24.96 -11.24 11.41
C GLU A 233 23.89 -10.81 12.42
N HIS A 234 23.40 -9.58 12.33
CA HIS A 234 22.44 -8.98 13.28
C HIS A 234 21.00 -8.91 12.72
N LEU A 235 20.71 -9.70 11.68
CA LEU A 235 19.39 -9.73 11.05
C LEU A 235 18.30 -10.22 12.03
N THR A 236 17.36 -9.33 12.37
CA THR A 236 16.27 -9.59 13.31
C THR A 236 15.11 -10.36 12.70
N ASP A 237 14.31 -11.06 13.52
CA ASP A 237 13.10 -11.75 13.05
C ASP A 237 12.05 -10.81 12.45
N ASN A 238 11.96 -9.56 12.96
CA ASN A 238 11.06 -8.57 12.37
C ASN A 238 11.42 -8.27 10.90
N ILE A 239 12.71 -8.08 10.59
CA ILE A 239 13.15 -7.86 9.21
C ILE A 239 13.00 -9.13 8.38
N ARG A 240 13.24 -10.31 8.97
CA ARG A 240 13.00 -11.60 8.29
C ARG A 240 11.55 -11.73 7.86
N ILE A 241 10.60 -11.40 8.73
CA ILE A 241 9.15 -11.40 8.42
C ILE A 241 8.86 -10.43 7.27
N ILE A 242 9.38 -9.19 7.33
CA ILE A 242 9.17 -8.20 6.27
C ILE A 242 9.71 -8.70 4.92
N LEU A 243 10.85 -9.40 4.90
CA LEU A 243 11.46 -9.87 3.66
C LEU A 243 11.02 -11.28 3.24
N GLY A 244 10.14 -11.95 3.99
CA GLY A 244 9.74 -13.33 3.74
C GLY A 244 10.87 -14.35 3.92
N LEU A 245 11.84 -14.06 4.79
CA LEU A 245 12.96 -14.95 5.14
C LEU A 245 12.58 -15.88 6.32
N PRO A 246 13.19 -17.08 6.43
CA PRO A 246 12.98 -17.96 7.58
C PRO A 246 13.38 -17.29 8.90
N ILE A 247 12.48 -17.37 9.90
CA ILE A 247 12.73 -16.88 11.27
C ILE A 247 13.67 -17.81 12.03
N LEU A 248 14.49 -17.23 12.90
CA LEU A 248 15.38 -17.99 13.78
C LEU A 248 14.65 -18.19 15.12
N GLN A 249 13.81 -19.22 15.22
CA GLN A 249 13.11 -19.55 16.48
C GLN A 249 14.09 -19.49 17.65
N THR A 250 13.89 -18.56 18.58
CA THR A 250 14.59 -18.55 19.86
C THR A 250 14.21 -19.83 20.57
N GLN A 251 15.20 -20.69 20.84
CA GLN A 251 15.02 -21.88 21.68
C GLN A 251 14.48 -21.44 23.03
N THR A 252 13.16 -21.54 23.23
CA THR A 252 12.57 -21.55 24.56
C THR A 252 12.85 -22.93 25.13
N SER A 253 13.93 -23.00 25.90
CA SER A 253 14.23 -24.13 26.78
C SER A 253 13.12 -24.26 27.82
N TYR A 254 12.06 -25.00 27.49
CA TYR A 254 11.19 -25.56 28.50
C TYR A 254 11.96 -26.64 29.24
N GLY A 255 12.61 -26.23 30.34
CA GLY A 255 13.10 -27.13 31.36
C GLY A 255 11.93 -27.99 31.85
N SER A 256 12.02 -29.28 31.56
CA SER A 256 11.17 -30.32 32.12
C SER A 256 11.35 -30.37 33.64
N HIS A 257 10.44 -29.74 34.39
CA HIS A 257 10.21 -30.12 35.78
C HIS A 257 9.05 -31.11 35.82
N GLU A 258 9.41 -32.38 35.96
CA GLU A 258 8.53 -33.44 36.45
C GLU A 258 8.00 -33.07 37.84
N GLN A 259 6.70 -33.15 38.04
CA GLN A 259 6.13 -33.56 39.32
C GLN A 259 4.78 -34.28 39.13
N SER A 260 4.75 -35.47 39.72
CA SER A 260 3.68 -36.48 39.77
C SER A 260 2.51 -36.08 40.70
N PRO A 261 1.38 -36.83 40.70
CA PRO A 261 0.05 -36.32 41.05
C PRO A 261 -0.35 -36.60 42.51
N PHE A 262 -1.28 -35.80 43.03
CA PHE A 262 -2.15 -36.20 44.14
C PHE A 262 -3.57 -35.63 43.96
N GLU A 263 -4.52 -36.54 44.15
CA GLU A 263 -6.00 -36.43 44.22
C GLU A 263 -6.42 -35.50 45.39
N ASP A 264 -7.64 -34.99 45.60
CA ASP A 264 -9.00 -35.38 45.21
C ASP A 264 -9.99 -34.23 45.62
N SER A 265 -11.27 -34.39 45.23
CA SER A 265 -12.51 -33.83 45.82
C SER A 265 -13.11 -32.49 45.31
N THR A 266 -14.12 -32.68 44.45
CA THR A 266 -15.51 -32.12 44.48
C THR A 266 -15.77 -30.71 45.06
N ASP A 267 -16.34 -29.81 44.25
CA ASP A 267 -17.77 -29.43 44.43
C ASP A 267 -18.35 -28.66 43.23
N MET A 268 -19.64 -28.88 42.98
CA MET A 268 -20.46 -28.25 41.93
C MET A 268 -21.18 -27.02 42.49
N SER A 269 -21.02 -25.84 41.89
CA SER A 269 -22.06 -24.81 41.93
C SER A 269 -21.92 -23.78 40.80
N ASN A 270 -22.96 -23.70 39.97
CA ASN A 270 -23.21 -22.64 39.00
C ASN A 270 -23.33 -21.27 39.67
N GLY A 271 -22.62 -20.28 39.14
CA GLY A 271 -22.75 -18.87 39.52
C GLY A 271 -22.26 -17.96 38.40
N THR A 272 -23.19 -17.47 37.60
CA THR A 272 -23.00 -16.49 36.54
C THR A 272 -22.61 -15.13 37.13
N GLN A 273 -21.46 -14.56 36.73
CA GLN A 273 -21.22 -13.11 36.76
C GLN A 273 -20.22 -12.68 35.67
N PRO A 274 -20.38 -11.49 35.06
CA PRO A 274 -19.77 -11.14 33.79
C PRO A 274 -18.38 -10.51 33.95
N CYS A 275 -17.44 -10.87 33.07
CA CYS A 275 -16.14 -10.25 32.97
C CYS A 275 -16.20 -9.02 32.04
N CYS A 276 -15.79 -7.88 32.59
CA CYS A 276 -15.11 -6.73 31.98
C CYS A 276 -15.63 -6.19 30.63
N SER A 277 -16.26 -5.02 30.75
CA SER A 277 -16.49 -4.00 29.73
C SER A 277 -15.25 -3.70 28.87
N VAL A 278 -15.42 -3.81 27.55
CA VAL A 278 -14.53 -3.24 26.54
C VAL A 278 -14.82 -1.75 26.46
N ASP A 279 -13.83 -0.93 26.79
CA ASP A 279 -13.91 0.51 26.59
C ASP A 279 -14.00 0.81 25.09
N ASN A 280 -15.16 1.31 24.66
CA ASN A 280 -15.34 1.91 23.35
C ASN A 280 -14.52 3.21 23.29
N VAL A 281 -13.34 3.15 22.66
CA VAL A 281 -12.60 4.34 22.24
C VAL A 281 -13.46 5.06 21.20
N ARG A 282 -14.09 6.16 21.60
CA ARG A 282 -14.75 7.09 20.69
C ARG A 282 -13.67 7.84 19.91
N ILE A 283 -13.51 7.48 18.65
CA ILE A 283 -12.68 8.23 17.68
C ILE A 283 -13.31 9.61 17.51
N SER A 284 -12.48 10.66 17.65
CA SER A 284 -12.91 12.04 17.54
C SER A 284 -13.29 12.38 16.09
N PRO A 285 -14.34 13.19 15.84
CA PRO A 285 -14.68 13.67 14.50
C PRO A 285 -13.53 14.38 13.76
N ASP A 286 -12.54 14.90 14.49
CA ASP A 286 -11.40 15.64 13.94
C ASP A 286 -10.34 14.73 13.28
N GLU A 287 -10.18 13.47 13.73
CA GLU A 287 -9.25 12.50 13.11
C GLU A 287 -9.77 12.01 11.75
N VAL A 288 -11.09 11.83 11.63
CA VAL A 288 -11.75 11.41 10.37
C VAL A 288 -11.65 12.51 9.30
N ALA A 289 -11.63 13.78 9.71
CA ALA A 289 -11.44 14.92 8.81
C ALA A 289 -9.98 15.03 8.33
N TYR A 290 -9.00 14.71 9.19
CA TYR A 290 -7.59 14.64 8.83
C TYR A 290 -7.31 13.50 7.83
N GLU A 291 -7.87 12.30 8.05
CA GLU A 291 -7.72 11.15 7.14
C GLU A 291 -8.33 11.38 5.75
N LYS A 292 -9.46 12.09 5.64
CA LYS A 292 -10.02 12.50 4.33
C LYS A 292 -9.18 13.59 3.64
N SER A 293 -8.55 14.47 4.42
CA SER A 293 -7.63 15.49 3.89
C SER A 293 -6.34 14.87 3.33
N ILE A 294 -5.81 13.82 3.97
CA ILE A 294 -4.65 13.06 3.50
C ILE A 294 -4.92 12.48 2.10
N ASN A 295 -6.05 11.79 1.89
CA ASN A 295 -6.38 11.20 0.59
C ASN A 295 -6.49 12.22 -0.56
N SER A 296 -6.79 13.50 -0.29
CA SER A 296 -6.80 14.57 -1.30
C SER A 296 -5.48 15.35 -1.41
N SER A 297 -4.60 15.27 -0.41
CA SER A 297 -3.34 16.03 -0.37
C SER A 297 -2.16 15.23 -0.93
N PHE A 298 -2.25 13.89 -0.94
CA PHE A 298 -1.17 12.98 -1.33
C PHE A 298 -1.39 12.25 -2.69
N LEU A 299 -2.50 12.51 -3.39
CA LEU A 299 -2.86 11.93 -4.71
C LEU A 299 -3.31 13.01 -5.70
#